data_AF-A0A7V4TZ42-F1
#
_entry.id   AF-A0A7V4TZ42-F1
#
_cell.length_a   1.000
_cell.length_b   1.000
_cell.length_c   1.000
_cell.angle_alpha   90.00
_cell.angle_beta   90.00
_cell.angle_gamma   90.00
#
_symmetry.space_group_name_H-M   'P 1'
#
loop_
_entity.id
_entity.type
_entity.pdbx_description
1 polymer ?
#
loop_
_entity_poly.entity_id
_entity_poly.type
_entity_poly.pdbx_seq_one_letter_code
_entity_poly.pdbx_strand_id
1 'polypeptide(L)'
;MMQKLKKFYHFIDSLFRSKATDLLEWEVSELEHIFTLLVLGNFIGMPLPTWHIALELLPYMEEPLTELLQKEQLSAAPLSELFSNLDIG
;
A
#
# COMPACT_ATOMS: atom_id res chain seq x y z
N MET A 1 23.55 23.51 28.43
CA MET A 1 22.11 23.57 28.07
C MET A 1 21.89 23.89 26.58
N MET A 2 22.53 24.93 26.04
CA MET A 2 22.40 25.36 24.63
C MET A 2 22.61 24.26 23.56
N GLN A 3 23.61 23.39 23.73
CA GLN A 3 23.88 22.34 22.73
C GLN A 3 22.82 21.25 22.67
N LYS A 4 22.15 20.95 23.79
CA LYS A 4 21.02 20.00 23.81
C LYS A 4 19.82 20.57 23.07
N LEU A 5 19.57 21.88 23.22
CA LEU A 5 18.49 22.57 22.53
C LEU A 5 18.71 22.61 21.00
N LYS A 6 19.95 22.86 20.56
CA LYS A 6 20.30 22.83 19.13
C LYS A 6 20.13 21.44 18.50
N LYS A 7 20.53 20.38 19.23
CA LYS A 7 20.31 18.99 18.80
C LYS A 7 18.83 18.61 18.77
N PHE A 8 18.05 19.06 19.76
CA PHE A 8 16.62 18.82 19.80
C PHE A 8 15.89 19.50 18.63
N TYR A 9 16.26 20.74 18.28
CA TYR A 9 15.71 21.43 17.11
C TYR A 9 16.03 20.71 15.80
N HIS A 10 17.28 20.29 15.59
CA HIS A 10 17.65 19.49 14.41
C HIS A 10 16.93 18.14 14.36
N PHE A 11 16.75 17.48 15.51
CA PHE A 11 16.02 16.23 15.59
C PHE A 11 14.55 16.42 15.19
N ILE A 12 13.88 17.43 15.73
CA ILE A 12 12.49 17.74 15.39
C ILE A 12 12.35 18.11 13.90
N ASP A 13 13.21 18.95 13.37
CA ASP A 13 13.21 19.33 11.94
C ASP A 13 13.40 18.12 11.02
N SER A 14 14.36 17.24 11.37
CA SER A 14 14.59 15.99 10.63
C SER A 14 13.38 15.05 10.68
N LEU A 15 12.68 14.97 11.82
CA LEU A 15 11.48 14.15 11.97
C LEU A 15 10.30 14.68 11.15
N PHE A 16 10.06 15.99 11.16
CA PHE A 16 8.99 16.59 10.36
C PHE A 16 9.23 16.37 8.87
N ARG A 17 10.48 16.52 8.43
CA ARG A 17 10.85 16.30 7.02
C ARG A 17 10.76 14.82 6.63
N SER A 18 11.15 13.90 7.52
CA SER A 18 10.94 12.45 7.33
C SER A 18 9.45 12.15 7.21
N LYS A 19 8.64 12.57 8.20
CA LYS A 19 7.18 12.35 8.22
C LYS A 19 6.47 12.81 6.94
N ALA A 20 6.85 13.96 6.40
CA ALA A 20 6.26 14.47 5.16
C ALA A 20 6.66 13.63 3.94
N THR A 21 7.88 13.10 3.93
CA THR A 21 8.37 12.22 2.85
C THR A 21 7.71 10.84 2.95
N ASP A 22 7.68 10.26 4.16
CA ASP A 22 7.03 8.98 4.43
C ASP A 22 5.54 8.99 4.02
N LEU A 23 4.85 10.11 4.23
CA LEU A 23 3.44 10.27 3.81
C LEU A 23 3.30 10.27 2.29
N LEU A 24 4.16 11.00 1.58
CA LEU A 24 4.14 11.05 0.12
C LEU A 24 4.47 9.69 -0.50
N GLU A 25 5.45 8.97 0.07
CA GLU A 25 5.77 7.60 -0.36
C GLU A 25 4.58 6.66 -0.17
N TRP A 26 3.86 6.79 0.96
CA TRP A 26 2.63 6.03 1.19
C TRP A 26 1.52 6.37 0.19
N GLU A 27 1.31 7.65 -0.11
CA GLU A 27 0.31 8.08 -1.10
C GLU A 27 0.61 7.53 -2.51
N VAL A 28 1.89 7.51 -2.91
CA VAL A 28 2.31 6.95 -4.20
C VAL A 28 2.04 5.45 -4.24
N SER A 29 2.42 4.70 -3.21
CA SER A 29 2.16 3.26 -3.11
C SER A 29 0.65 2.95 -3.20
N GLU A 30 -0.19 3.74 -2.51
CA GLU A 30 -1.64 3.55 -2.56
C GLU A 30 -2.22 3.85 -3.97
N LEU A 31 -1.68 4.85 -4.67
CA LEU A 31 -2.06 5.14 -6.06
C LEU A 31 -1.65 4.01 -7.01
N GLU A 32 -0.50 3.38 -6.80
CA GLU A 32 -0.07 2.20 -7.56
C GLU A 32 -0.97 0.98 -7.31
N HIS A 33 -1.43 0.79 -6.07
CA HIS A 33 -2.42 -0.24 -5.72
C HIS A 33 -3.76 0.02 -6.42
N ILE A 34 -4.27 1.26 -6.41
CA ILE A 34 -5.49 1.64 -7.13
C ILE A 34 -5.33 1.44 -8.65
N PHE A 35 -4.21 1.90 -9.21
CA PHE A 35 -3.90 1.72 -10.64
C PHE A 35 -3.89 0.23 -11.01
N THR A 36 -3.31 -0.61 -10.15
CA THR A 36 -3.29 -2.06 -10.33
C THR A 36 -4.69 -2.65 -10.42
N LEU A 37 -5.58 -2.23 -9.52
CA LEU A 37 -6.99 -2.63 -9.55
C LEU A 37 -7.72 -2.12 -10.79
N LEU A 38 -7.39 -0.94 -11.31
CA LEU A 38 -8.02 -0.40 -12.53
C LEU A 38 -7.57 -1.15 -13.79
N VAL A 39 -6.28 -1.50 -13.88
CA VAL A 39 -5.71 -2.26 -15.00
C VAL A 39 -6.25 -3.70 -15.01
N LEU A 40 -6.30 -4.35 -13.84
CA LEU A 40 -6.82 -5.72 -13.71
C LEU A 40 -8.35 -5.77 -13.60
N GLY A 41 -9.01 -4.66 -13.27
CA GLY A 41 -10.48 -4.54 -13.19
C GLY A 41 -11.17 -4.76 -14.52
N ASN A 42 -10.45 -4.64 -15.65
CA ASN A 42 -10.92 -5.06 -16.96
C ASN A 42 -11.33 -6.55 -17.00
N PHE A 43 -10.71 -7.41 -16.20
CA PHE A 43 -11.08 -8.83 -16.09
C PHE A 43 -12.43 -9.06 -15.38
N ILE A 44 -13.00 -8.02 -14.74
CA ILE A 44 -14.29 -8.06 -14.03
C ILE A 44 -15.40 -7.34 -14.84
N GLY A 45 -15.11 -6.90 -16.07
CA GLY A 45 -16.10 -6.31 -16.98
C GLY A 45 -16.25 -4.78 -16.86
N MET A 46 -15.38 -4.09 -16.13
CA MET A 46 -15.26 -2.64 -16.24
C MET A 46 -14.44 -2.30 -17.50
N PRO A 47 -14.95 -1.47 -18.44
CA PRO A 47 -14.23 -1.14 -19.67
C PRO A 47 -13.08 -0.18 -19.37
N LEU A 48 -11.97 -0.73 -18.90
CA LEU A 48 -10.72 -0.05 -18.61
C LEU A 48 -9.58 -0.84 -19.29
N PRO A 49 -8.37 -0.27 -19.37
CA PRO A 49 -7.46 -0.28 -20.54
C PRO A 49 -7.46 -1.57 -21.37
N THR A 50 -7.44 -1.42 -22.71
CA THR A 50 -7.44 -2.55 -23.66
C THR A 50 -6.46 -3.64 -23.23
N TRP A 51 -6.91 -4.90 -23.17
CA TRP A 51 -6.17 -6.03 -22.58
C TRP A 51 -4.70 -6.17 -22.99
N HIS A 52 -4.33 -5.73 -24.20
CA HIS A 52 -2.95 -5.64 -24.67
C HIS A 52 -2.05 -4.76 -23.78
N ILE A 53 -2.54 -3.58 -23.39
CA ILE A 53 -1.82 -2.65 -22.52
C ILE A 53 -1.71 -3.23 -21.11
N ALA A 54 -2.76 -3.89 -20.62
CA ALA A 54 -2.72 -4.56 -19.33
C ALA A 54 -1.63 -5.66 -19.30
N LEU A 55 -1.52 -6.47 -20.35
CA LEU A 55 -0.47 -7.50 -20.45
C LEU A 55 0.96 -6.92 -20.54
N GLU A 56 1.12 -5.78 -21.21
CA GLU A 56 2.42 -5.09 -21.29
C GLU A 56 2.84 -4.49 -19.95
N LEU A 57 1.86 -4.04 -19.14
CA LEU A 57 2.08 -3.47 -17.82
C LEU A 57 2.26 -4.51 -16.72
N LEU A 58 1.71 -5.72 -16.87
CA LEU A 58 1.83 -6.82 -15.89
C LEU A 58 3.24 -7.01 -15.28
N PRO A 59 4.34 -7.08 -16.06
CA PRO A 59 5.68 -7.26 -15.49
C PRO A 59 6.13 -6.09 -14.61
N TYR A 60 5.59 -4.88 -14.81
CA TYR A 60 5.87 -3.71 -13.98
C TYR A 60 4.99 -3.64 -12.72
N MET A 61 4.00 -4.52 -12.62
CA MET A 61 3.01 -4.52 -11.54
C MET A 61 3.25 -5.62 -10.51
N GLU A 62 4.32 -6.41 -10.64
CA GLU A 62 4.64 -7.52 -9.74
C GLU A 62 4.69 -7.09 -8.26
N GLU A 63 5.43 -6.01 -7.98
CA GLU A 63 5.62 -5.48 -6.63
C GLU A 63 4.30 -4.90 -6.07
N PRO A 64 3.59 -3.98 -6.76
CA PRO A 64 2.28 -3.50 -6.33
C PRO A 64 1.23 -4.61 -6.12
N LEU A 65 1.19 -5.62 -6.99
CA LEU A 65 0.30 -6.78 -6.84
C LEU A 65 0.61 -7.57 -5.58
N THR A 66 1.90 -7.82 -5.33
CA THR A 66 2.35 -8.60 -4.19
C THR A 66 2.02 -7.88 -2.89
N GLU A 67 2.29 -6.57 -2.81
CA GLU A 67 1.95 -5.75 -1.65
C GLU A 67 0.44 -5.66 -1.40
N LEU A 68 -0.36 -5.48 -2.46
CA LEU A 68 -1.81 -5.45 -2.38
C LEU A 68 -2.37 -6.78 -1.85
N LEU A 69 -1.87 -7.92 -2.37
CA LEU A 69 -2.28 -9.24 -1.90
C LEU A 69 -1.87 -9.50 -0.44
N GLN A 70 -0.69 -9.02 -0.02
CA GLN A 70 -0.25 -9.12 1.37
C GLN A 70 -1.13 -8.29 2.33
N LYS A 71 -1.49 -7.06 1.94
CA LYS A 71 -2.44 -6.21 2.70
C LYS A 71 -3.80 -6.88 2.88
N GLU A 72 -4.32 -7.52 1.84
CA GLU A 72 -5.58 -8.27 1.90
C GLU A 72 -5.48 -9.48 2.82
N GLN A 73 -4.41 -10.28 2.72
CA GLN A 73 -4.18 -11.43 3.60
C GLN A 73 -4.10 -11.02 5.08
N LEU A 74 -3.46 -9.89 5.38
CA LEU A 74 -3.40 -9.33 6.74
C LEU A 74 -4.77 -8.85 7.25
N SER A 75 -5.67 -8.44 6.35
CA SER A 75 -7.03 -7.98 6.69
C SER A 75 -8.03 -9.14 6.80
N ALA A 76 -7.83 -10.19 6.00
CA ALA A 76 -8.61 -11.42 6.03
C ALA A 76 -8.21 -12.34 7.20
N ALA A 77 -6.96 -12.30 7.66
CA ALA A 77 -6.48 -13.15 8.76
C ALA A 77 -7.23 -12.93 10.09
N PRO A 78 -7.48 -11.69 10.57
CA PRO A 78 -8.26 -11.45 11.79
C PRO A 78 -9.72 -11.91 11.69
N LEU A 79 -10.35 -11.74 10.53
CA LEU A 79 -11.71 -12.25 10.29
C LEU A 79 -11.72 -13.78 10.23
N SER A 80 -10.75 -14.39 9.55
CA SER A 80 -10.58 -15.85 9.50
C SER A 80 -10.37 -16.45 10.88
N GLU A 81 -9.61 -15.80 11.76
CA GLU A 81 -9.40 -16.22 13.14
C GLU A 81 -10.67 -16.07 13.98
N LEU A 82 -11.45 -15.01 13.78
CA LEU A 82 -12.77 -14.83 14.41
C LEU A 82 -13.78 -15.89 13.95
N PHE A 83 -13.87 -16.19 12.65
CA PHE A 83 -14.73 -17.23 12.12
C PHE A 83 -14.28 -18.63 12.56
N SER A 84 -12.98 -18.90 12.63
CA SER A 84 -12.44 -20.15 13.14
C SER A 84 -12.72 -20.37 14.63
N ASN A 85 -12.83 -19.29 15.42
CA ASN A 85 -13.20 -19.35 16.84
C ASN A 85 -14.73 -19.39 17.07
N LEU A 86 -15.52 -18.99 16.08
CA LEU A 86 -16.98 -19.06 16.09
C LEU A 86 -17.52 -20.37 15.48
N ASP A 87 -16.71 -21.09 14.71
CA ASP A 87 -16.96 -22.46 14.25
C ASP A 87 -16.76 -23.45 15.42
N ILE A 88 -17.54 -23.23 16.48
CA ILE A 88 -17.74 -24.15 17.59
C ILE A 88 -18.90 -25.07 17.17
N GLY A 89 -18.54 -26.21 16.61
CA GLY A 89 -19.31 -27.43 16.77
C GLY A 89 -19.15 -27.99 18.18
#